data_AF-A0A8H9L967-F1
#
_entry.id   AF-A0A8H9L967-F1
#
_cell.length_a   1.000
_cell.length_b   1.000
_cell.length_c   1.000
_cell.angle_alpha   90.00
_cell.angle_beta   90.00
_cell.angle_gamma   90.00
#
_symmetry.space_group_name_H-M   'P 1'
#
loop_
_entity.id
_entity.type
_entity.pdbx_description
1 polymer ?
#
loop_
_entity_poly.entity_id
_entity_poly.type
_entity_poly.pdbx_seq_one_letter_code
_entity_poly.pdbx_strand_id
1 'polypeptide(L)'
;MAEPAEPAVVRLRAALRTFAEIQYDSARHHGGELAALLHSGEHVDRARQRLREFVENLIAEAAQDGDLRDDVAAGELAGYCLHALTAAGTVDSHDAVHRLVAVTLAGLGTPAPPP
;
A
#
# COMPACT_ATOMS: atom_id res chain seq x y z
N MET A 1 21.60 -17.66 -15.93
CA MET A 1 21.11 -16.28 -16.16
C MET A 1 19.94 -16.09 -15.23
N ALA A 2 20.04 -15.20 -14.25
CA ALA A 2 18.90 -14.88 -13.38
C ALA A 2 17.83 -14.19 -14.23
N GLU A 3 16.57 -14.57 -14.06
CA GLU A 3 15.45 -13.84 -14.65
C GLU A 3 15.49 -12.39 -14.15
N PRO A 4 15.23 -11.38 -15.00
CA PRO A 4 15.16 -10.01 -14.53
C PRO A 4 14.06 -9.93 -13.48
N ALA A 5 14.40 -9.42 -12.29
CA ALA A 5 13.41 -9.15 -11.27
C ALA A 5 12.36 -8.18 -11.84
N GLU A 6 11.08 -8.39 -11.51
CA GLU A 6 10.01 -7.47 -11.92
C GLU A 6 10.32 -6.04 -11.45
N PRO A 7 9.98 -5.01 -12.26
CA PRO A 7 10.20 -3.61 -11.89
C PRO A 7 9.57 -3.27 -10.53
N ALA A 8 10.23 -2.41 -9.75
CA ALA A 8 9.78 -2.03 -8.42
C ALA A 8 8.35 -1.47 -8.43
N VAL A 9 7.98 -0.68 -9.44
CA VAL A 9 6.62 -0.14 -9.62
C VAL A 9 5.55 -1.22 -9.82
N VAL A 10 5.90 -2.34 -10.48
CA VAL A 10 4.99 -3.48 -10.70
C VAL A 10 4.76 -4.21 -9.38
N ARG A 11 5.85 -4.48 -8.65
CA ARG A 11 5.82 -5.11 -7.33
C ARG A 11 5.05 -4.24 -6.31
N LEU A 12 5.24 -2.92 -6.34
CA LEU A 12 4.51 -1.96 -5.52
C LEU A 12 3.00 -2.01 -5.80
N ARG A 13 2.61 -1.95 -7.08
CA ARG A 13 1.20 -2.04 -7.49
C ARG A 13 0.55 -3.33 -6.97
N ALA A 14 1.23 -4.45 -7.11
CA ALA A 14 0.74 -5.73 -6.60
C ALA A 14 0.58 -5.72 -5.07
N ALA A 15 1.59 -5.24 -4.35
CA ALA A 15 1.55 -5.16 -2.89
C ALA A 15 0.40 -4.27 -2.37
N LEU A 16 0.23 -3.08 -2.95
CA LEU A 16 -0.82 -2.15 -2.56
C LEU A 16 -2.23 -2.69 -2.88
N ARG A 17 -2.39 -3.36 -4.03
CA ARG A 17 -3.65 -4.01 -4.38
C ARG A 17 -4.01 -5.11 -3.38
N THR A 18 -3.09 -6.03 -3.11
CA THR A 18 -3.31 -7.13 -2.16
C THR A 18 -3.63 -6.60 -0.77
N PHE A 19 -2.93 -5.56 -0.31
CA PHE A 19 -3.23 -4.92 0.97
C PHE A 19 -4.66 -4.37 1.01
N ALA A 20 -5.10 -3.65 -0.03
CA ALA A 20 -6.46 -3.10 -0.07
C ALA A 20 -7.54 -4.20 -0.11
N GLU A 21 -7.30 -5.30 -0.82
CA GLU A 21 -8.17 -6.48 -0.84
C GLU A 21 -8.28 -7.12 0.56
N ILE A 22 -7.16 -7.30 1.27
CA ILE A 22 -7.15 -7.80 2.65
C ILE A 22 -7.96 -6.91 3.58
N GLN A 23 -7.85 -5.58 3.46
CA GLN A 23 -8.60 -4.64 4.29
C GLN A 23 -10.11 -4.75 4.04
N TYR A 24 -10.50 -4.86 2.77
CA TYR A 24 -11.90 -5.02 2.34
C TYR A 24 -12.52 -6.33 2.85
N ASP A 25 -11.79 -7.45 2.74
CA ASP A 25 -12.25 -8.77 3.19
C ASP A 25 -12.31 -8.84 4.73
N SER A 26 -11.26 -8.36 5.40
CA SER A 26 -11.18 -8.37 6.86
C SER A 26 -12.38 -7.66 7.50
N ALA A 27 -12.76 -6.48 6.99
CA ALA A 27 -13.90 -5.73 7.51
C ALA A 27 -15.24 -6.49 7.43
N ARG A 28 -15.40 -7.40 6.46
CA ARG A 28 -16.62 -8.20 6.26
C ARG A 28 -16.67 -9.43 7.16
N HIS A 29 -15.51 -9.92 7.60
CA HIS A 29 -15.40 -11.13 8.42
C HIS A 29 -15.33 -10.87 9.94
N HIS A 30 -15.16 -9.61 10.38
CA HIS A 30 -14.85 -9.28 11.79
C HIS A 30 -16.05 -9.11 12.75
N GLY A 31 -17.16 -9.79 12.52
CA GLY A 31 -18.32 -9.75 13.43
C GLY A 31 -18.17 -10.42 14.81
N GLY A 32 -16.99 -10.95 15.20
CA GLY A 32 -16.92 -11.93 16.30
C GLY A 32 -15.80 -11.89 17.35
N GLU A 33 -14.66 -11.21 17.20
CA GLU A 33 -13.51 -11.50 18.09
C GLU A 33 -12.77 -10.27 18.65
N LEU A 34 -13.32 -9.70 19.73
CA LEU A 34 -12.64 -8.69 20.53
C LEU A 34 -11.47 -9.24 21.39
N ALA A 35 -11.48 -10.54 21.70
CA ALA A 35 -10.48 -11.15 22.59
C ALA A 35 -9.17 -11.54 21.88
N ALA A 36 -9.22 -11.90 20.59
CA ALA A 36 -8.03 -12.21 19.79
C ALA A 36 -7.22 -10.95 19.43
N LEU A 37 -7.88 -9.80 19.30
CA LEU A 37 -7.27 -8.52 18.93
C LEU A 37 -6.27 -7.98 19.98
N LEU A 38 -6.52 -8.22 21.27
CA LEU A 38 -5.66 -7.72 22.36
C LEU A 38 -4.33 -8.48 22.48
N HIS A 39 -4.28 -9.78 22.15
CA HIS A 39 -3.03 -10.56 22.11
C HIS A 39 -2.28 -10.37 20.78
N SER A 40 -2.98 -9.88 19.75
CA SER A 40 -2.44 -9.62 18.42
C SER A 40 -1.73 -8.27 18.31
N GLY A 41 -1.90 -7.34 19.26
CA GLY A 41 -1.40 -5.96 19.18
C GLY A 41 0.10 -5.83 18.84
N GLU A 42 0.99 -6.42 19.65
CA GLU A 42 2.44 -6.34 19.40
C GLU A 42 2.87 -7.05 18.11
N HIS A 43 2.22 -8.16 17.77
CA HIS A 43 2.47 -8.88 16.52
C HIS A 43 2.00 -8.10 15.30
N VAL A 44 0.86 -7.44 15.39
CA VAL A 44 0.26 -6.59 14.36
C VAL A 44 1.08 -5.33 14.16
N ASP A 45 1.55 -4.69 15.22
CA ASP A 45 2.39 -3.50 15.11
C ASP A 45 3.73 -3.81 14.44
N ARG A 46 4.35 -4.94 14.78
CA ARG A 46 5.55 -5.41 14.08
C ARG A 46 5.29 -5.79 12.64
N ALA A 47 4.15 -6.42 12.33
CA ALA A 47 3.78 -6.73 10.94
C ALA A 47 3.53 -5.46 10.12
N ARG A 48 2.86 -4.46 10.70
CA ARG A 48 2.64 -3.14 10.07
C ARG A 48 3.93 -2.38 9.83
N GLN A 49 4.87 -2.42 10.78
CA GLN A 49 6.19 -1.82 10.60
C GLN A 49 6.93 -2.46 9.41
N ARG A 50 6.97 -3.80 9.34
CA ARG A 50 7.60 -4.50 8.21
C ARG A 50 6.92 -4.22 6.88
N LEU A 51 5.59 -4.13 6.84
CA LEU A 51 4.86 -3.76 5.64
C LEU A 51 5.22 -2.34 5.19
N ARG A 52 5.29 -1.38 6.12
CA ARG A 52 5.70 -0.01 5.83
C ARG A 52 7.12 0.02 5.25
N GLU A 53 8.08 -0.64 5.89
CA GLU A 53 9.47 -0.71 5.40
C GLU A 53 9.54 -1.35 4.01
N PHE A 54 8.78 -2.41 3.77
CA PHE A 54 8.70 -3.06 2.46
C PHE A 54 8.16 -2.12 1.38
N VAL A 55 7.07 -1.41 1.65
CA VAL A 55 6.48 -0.44 0.72
C VAL A 55 7.42 0.76 0.50
N GLU A 56 8.07 1.26 1.55
CA GLU A 56 9.05 2.34 1.49
C GLU A 56 10.22 1.98 0.58
N ASN A 57 10.79 0.77 0.71
CA ASN A 57 11.87 0.30 -0.16
C ASN A 57 11.43 0.23 -1.62
N LEU A 58 10.23 -0.30 -1.90
CA LEU A 58 9.71 -0.36 -3.27
C LEU A 58 9.48 1.02 -3.88
N ILE A 59 9.02 1.99 -3.07
CA ILE A 59 8.86 3.38 -3.52
C ILE A 59 10.23 4.01 -3.80
N ALA A 60 11.22 3.80 -2.92
CA ALA A 60 12.56 4.32 -3.12
C ALA A 60 13.22 3.75 -4.38
N GLU A 61 13.11 2.45 -4.63
CA GLU A 61 13.58 1.79 -5.86
C GLU A 61 12.88 2.38 -7.10
N ALA A 62 11.55 2.48 -7.09
CA ALA A 62 10.80 2.99 -8.23
C ALA A 62 11.02 4.50 -8.50
N ALA A 63 11.30 5.29 -7.46
CA ALA A 63 11.70 6.69 -7.61
C ALA A 63 13.11 6.81 -8.21
N GLN A 64 14.05 5.94 -7.82
CA GLN A 64 15.39 5.87 -8.43
C GLN A 64 15.33 5.50 -9.92
N ASP A 65 14.38 4.65 -10.29
CA ASP A 65 14.13 4.26 -11.69
C ASP A 65 13.36 5.34 -12.49
N GLY A 66 12.88 6.41 -11.83
CA GLY A 66 12.12 7.50 -12.44
C GLY A 66 10.65 7.19 -12.72
N ASP A 67 10.13 6.06 -12.21
CA ASP A 67 8.73 5.65 -12.36
C ASP A 67 7.79 6.42 -11.42
N LEU A 68 8.32 6.91 -10.29
CA LEU A 68 7.58 7.64 -9.27
C LEU A 68 8.21 9.01 -9.00
N ARG A 69 7.42 9.88 -8.37
CA ARG A 69 7.88 11.16 -7.83
C ARG A 69 8.99 10.98 -6.79
N ASP A 70 9.94 11.91 -6.77
CA ASP A 70 11.09 11.94 -5.85
C ASP A 70 11.10 13.20 -4.96
N ASP A 71 10.09 14.07 -5.08
CA ASP A 71 9.93 15.33 -4.34
C ASP A 71 9.36 15.14 -2.91
N VAL A 72 8.93 13.93 -2.56
CA VAL A 72 8.40 13.55 -1.24
C VAL A 72 9.15 12.32 -0.74
N ALA A 73 9.46 12.25 0.56
CA ALA A 73 10.23 11.14 1.09
C ALA A 73 9.49 9.80 0.93
N ALA A 74 10.21 8.73 0.57
CA ALA A 74 9.62 7.41 0.34
C ALA A 74 8.82 6.90 1.55
N GLY A 75 9.31 7.13 2.78
CA GLY A 75 8.59 6.78 4.01
C GLY A 75 7.27 7.55 4.21
N GLU A 76 7.22 8.82 3.79
CA GLU A 76 5.99 9.62 3.81
C GLU A 76 4.97 9.10 2.79
N LEU A 77 5.42 8.76 1.58
CA LEU A 77 4.59 8.15 0.54
C LEU A 77 4.09 6.76 0.94
N ALA A 78 4.93 5.95 1.59
CA ALA A 78 4.53 4.64 2.13
C ALA A 78 3.45 4.80 3.20
N GLY A 79 3.65 5.75 4.12
CA GLY A 79 2.65 6.14 5.10
C GLY A 79 1.34 6.55 4.44
N TYR A 80 1.38 7.49 3.50
CA TYR A 80 0.22 7.93 2.72
C TYR A 80 -0.54 6.75 2.09
N CYS A 81 0.16 5.85 1.38
CA CYS A 81 -0.46 4.72 0.70
C CYS A 81 -1.20 3.79 1.68
N LEU A 82 -0.55 3.41 2.77
CA LEU A 82 -1.13 2.47 3.73
C LEU A 82 -2.31 3.09 4.49
N HIS A 83 -2.25 4.38 4.83
CA HIS A 83 -3.38 5.07 5.46
C HIS A 83 -4.55 5.20 4.48
N ALA A 84 -4.31 5.63 3.25
CA ALA A 84 -5.35 5.75 2.23
C ALA A 84 -6.05 4.41 1.96
N LEU A 85 -5.28 3.33 1.79
CA LEU A 85 -5.81 2.00 1.47
C LEU A 85 -6.46 1.29 2.66
N THR A 86 -6.23 1.75 3.90
CA THR A 86 -7.02 1.30 5.05
C THR A 86 -8.52 1.56 4.84
N ALA A 87 -8.88 2.63 4.10
CA ALA A 87 -10.26 2.95 3.76
C ALA A 87 -10.93 1.92 2.84
N ALA A 88 -10.19 0.97 2.23
CA ALA A 88 -10.79 -0.14 1.51
C ALA A 88 -11.70 -1.02 2.41
N GLY A 89 -11.46 -1.03 3.73
CA GLY A 89 -12.34 -1.69 4.69
C GLY A 89 -13.73 -1.06 4.82
N THR A 90 -13.94 0.17 4.34
CA THR A 90 -15.20 0.91 4.51
C THR A 90 -15.99 1.08 3.23
N VAL A 91 -15.47 0.64 2.08
CA VAL A 91 -16.17 0.75 0.79
C VAL A 91 -17.07 -0.45 0.51
N ASP A 92 -18.12 -0.21 -0.28
CA ASP A 92 -19.21 -1.18 -0.47
C ASP A 92 -18.95 -2.22 -1.58
N SER A 93 -17.85 -2.11 -2.35
CA SER A 93 -17.59 -3.03 -3.49
C SER A 93 -16.09 -3.16 -3.82
N HIS A 94 -15.71 -4.29 -4.45
CA HIS A 94 -14.36 -4.48 -5.02
C HIS A 94 -14.01 -3.43 -6.08
N ASP A 95 -14.99 -2.98 -6.87
CA ASP A 95 -14.76 -1.89 -7.84
C ASP A 95 -14.35 -0.59 -7.15
N ALA A 96 -14.92 -0.30 -5.98
CA ALA A 96 -14.51 0.85 -5.18
C ALA A 96 -13.09 0.67 -4.61
N VAL A 97 -12.70 -0.55 -4.23
CA VAL A 97 -11.31 -0.87 -3.84
C VAL A 97 -10.35 -0.62 -5.00
N HIS A 98 -10.66 -1.12 -6.20
CA HIS A 98 -9.81 -0.92 -7.38
C HIS A 98 -9.66 0.55 -7.75
N ARG A 99 -10.75 1.34 -7.67
CA ARG A 99 -10.67 2.79 -7.88
C ARG A 99 -9.82 3.49 -6.83
N LEU A 100 -9.95 3.12 -5.55
CA LEU A 100 -9.14 3.66 -4.46
C LEU A 100 -7.65 3.37 -4.69
N VAL A 101 -7.30 2.13 -5.04
CA VAL A 101 -5.92 1.75 -5.40
C VAL A 101 -5.40 2.58 -6.58
N ALA A 102 -6.21 2.75 -7.62
CA ALA A 102 -5.83 3.54 -8.79
C ALA A 102 -5.55 5.01 -8.44
N VAL A 103 -6.39 5.64 -7.62
CA VAL A 103 -6.20 7.03 -7.17
C VAL A 103 -4.95 7.15 -6.28
N THR A 104 -4.73 6.22 -5.36
CA THR A 104 -3.54 6.21 -4.51
C THR A 104 -2.27 6.12 -5.35
N LEU A 105 -2.23 5.21 -6.34
CA LEU A 105 -1.09 5.05 -7.26
C LEU A 105 -0.88 6.27 -8.15
N ALA A 106 -1.96 6.90 -8.63
CA ALA A 106 -1.86 8.13 -9.41
C ALA A 106 -1.20 9.26 -8.60
N GLY A 107 -1.43 9.33 -7.29
CA GLY A 107 -0.77 10.29 -6.39
C GLY A 107 0.75 10.11 -6.22
N LEU A 108 1.28 8.94 -6.62
CA LEU A 108 2.72 8.65 -6.61
C LEU A 108 3.42 8.98 -7.93
N GLY A 109 2.64 9.19 -9.01
CA GLY A 109 3.21 9.52 -10.31
C GLY A 109 3.96 10.84 -10.26
N THR A 110 5.01 10.95 -11.09
CA THR A 110 5.81 12.17 -11.21
C THR A 110 4.90 13.36 -11.55
N PRO A 111 4.96 14.45 -10.77
CA PRO A 111 4.14 15.63 -11.06
C PRO A 111 4.52 16.19 -12.44
N ALA A 112 3.51 16.60 -13.22
CA ALA A 112 3.77 17.35 -14.43
C ALA A 112 4.53 18.64 -14.05
N PRO A 113 5.55 19.06 -14.84
CA PRO A 113 6.25 20.31 -14.57
C PRO A 113 5.24 21.47 -14.56
N PRO A 114 5.37 22.42 -13.61
CA PRO A 114 4.49 23.58 -13.58
C PRO A 114 4.61 24.37 -14.90
N PRO A 115 3.51 24.99 -15.37
CA PRO A 115 3.49 25.75 -16.63
C PRO A 115 4.38 27.00 -16.61
#